data_AF-A0A0P9GPQ9-F1
#
_entry.id   AF-A0A0P9GPQ9-F1
#
_cell.length_a   1.000
_cell.length_b   1.000
_cell.length_c   1.000
_cell.angle_alpha   90.00
_cell.angle_beta   90.00
_cell.angle_gamma   90.00
#
_symmetry.space_group_name_H-M   'P 1'
#
loop_
_entity.id
_entity.type
_entity.pdbx_description
1 polymer ?
#
loop_
_entity_poly.entity_id
_entity_poly.type
_entity_poly.pdbx_seq_one_letter_code
_entity_poly.pdbx_strand_id
1 'polypeptide(L)'
;MARPKKPSDERQAEKIVIYTTAETKEKFQTVAKASYISESNLGELAIQSWLKQKGGSLLEYPESSFHGDLTGSLHGAELVRQRAIEVPFACKLTVDDCLETWDGMVSWIVSHGSHYEFYVQARESGFKVIVGPSLSGWFLALPVHEVCLDLASPSDLFYNEEKVFACSELNQVDGISAVSALNALYKSGFFS
;
A
#
# COMPACT_ATOMS: atom_id res chain seq x y z
N MET A 1 11.40 -26.11 46.61
CA MET A 1 11.23 -24.68 46.25
C MET A 1 11.26 -24.56 44.73
N ALA A 2 10.11 -24.33 44.11
CA ALA A 2 10.00 -24.20 42.66
C ALA A 2 10.39 -22.78 42.23
N ARG A 3 11.27 -22.65 41.23
CA ARG A 3 11.58 -21.36 40.59
C ARG A 3 10.30 -20.82 39.91
N PRO A 4 9.95 -19.53 40.04
CA PRO A 4 8.89 -18.96 39.23
C PRO A 4 9.32 -18.98 37.77
N LYS A 5 8.47 -19.55 36.90
CA LYS A 5 8.61 -19.43 35.45
C LYS A 5 8.49 -17.95 35.09
N LYS A 6 9.45 -17.43 34.32
CA LYS A 6 9.34 -16.10 33.71
C LYS A 6 8.07 -16.06 32.84
N PRO A 7 7.33 -14.93 32.82
CA PRO A 7 6.26 -14.77 31.85
C PRO A 7 6.84 -14.91 30.44
N SER A 8 6.28 -15.84 29.68
CA SER A 8 6.56 -16.06 28.27
C SER A 8 6.18 -14.82 27.47
N ASP A 9 7.07 -14.39 26.57
CA ASP A 9 6.94 -13.35 25.55
C ASP A 9 5.51 -12.81 25.34
N GLU A 10 5.23 -11.63 25.90
CA GLU A 10 4.25 -10.70 25.34
C GLU A 10 4.76 -10.30 23.95
N ARG A 11 4.29 -11.01 22.92
CA ARG A 11 4.51 -10.61 21.52
C ARG A 11 3.92 -9.21 21.35
N GLN A 12 4.76 -8.24 20.99
CA GLN A 12 4.30 -6.90 20.63
C GLN A 12 3.30 -7.03 19.48
N ALA A 13 2.05 -6.65 19.73
CA ALA A 13 1.04 -6.59 18.67
C ALA A 13 1.54 -5.63 17.58
N GLU A 14 1.62 -6.13 16.34
CA GLU A 14 1.96 -5.28 15.19
C GLU A 14 0.88 -4.20 15.04
N LYS A 15 1.31 -2.93 15.14
CA LYS A 15 0.41 -1.78 15.08
C LYS A 15 0.15 -1.43 13.61
N ILE A 16 -1.06 -1.70 13.15
CA ILE A 16 -1.52 -1.25 11.83
C ILE A 16 -1.96 0.22 11.95
N VAL A 17 -1.38 1.09 11.11
CA VAL A 17 -1.74 2.51 11.03
C VAL A 17 -2.57 2.73 9.77
N ILE A 18 -3.77 3.27 9.93
CA ILE A 18 -4.68 3.59 8.83
C ILE A 18 -4.64 5.11 8.63
N TYR A 19 -4.30 5.55 7.41
CA TYR A 19 -4.31 6.96 7.04
C TYR A 19 -5.68 7.34 6.48
N THR A 20 -6.24 8.45 6.96
CA THR A 20 -7.55 8.96 6.54
C THR A 20 -7.48 10.47 6.35
N THR A 21 -8.43 11.05 5.60
CA THR A 21 -8.59 12.51 5.59
C THR A 21 -8.96 13.03 6.98
N ALA A 22 -8.70 14.33 7.24
CA ALA A 22 -9.08 14.98 8.50
C ALA A 22 -10.59 14.88 8.77
N GLU A 23 -11.40 15.06 7.72
CA GLU A 23 -12.86 14.93 7.80
C GLU A 23 -13.29 13.51 8.17
N THR A 24 -12.69 12.48 7.55
CA THR A 24 -12.98 11.08 7.87
C THR A 24 -12.53 10.73 9.29
N LYS A 25 -11.39 11.27 9.74
CA LYS A 25 -10.90 11.11 11.11
C LYS A 25 -11.89 11.70 12.12
N GLU A 26 -12.39 12.91 11.88
CA GLU A 26 -13.35 13.56 12.78
C GLU A 26 -14.68 12.78 12.86
N LYS A 27 -15.20 12.32 11.73
CA LYS A 27 -16.39 11.46 11.68
C LYS A 27 -16.17 10.16 12.46
N PHE A 28 -15.01 9.53 12.29
CA PHE A 28 -14.65 8.30 12.96
C PHE A 28 -14.54 8.48 14.49
N GLN A 29 -13.88 9.55 14.92
CA GLN A 29 -13.77 9.91 16.34
C GLN A 29 -15.13 10.21 16.97
N THR A 30 -16.03 10.84 16.21
CA THR A 30 -17.40 11.11 16.65
C THR A 30 -18.17 9.81 16.90
N VAL A 31 -18.06 8.84 15.98
CA VAL A 31 -18.69 7.52 16.13
C VAL A 31 -18.08 6.74 17.30
N ALA A 32 -16.75 6.73 17.46
CA ALA A 32 -16.08 6.05 18.57
C ALA A 32 -16.56 6.57 19.93
N LYS A 33 -16.65 7.90 20.07
CA LYS A 33 -17.18 8.55 21.28
C LYS A 33 -18.64 8.20 21.52
N ALA A 34 -19.48 8.27 20.49
CA ALA A 34 -20.92 7.99 20.61
C ALA A 34 -21.21 6.52 20.98
N SER A 35 -20.33 5.60 20.55
CA SER A 35 -20.46 4.16 20.78
C SER A 35 -19.70 3.66 22.02
N TYR A 36 -19.04 4.53 22.79
CA TYR A 36 -18.23 4.17 23.96
C TYR A 36 -17.19 3.08 23.68
N ILE A 37 -16.57 3.11 22.50
CA ILE A 37 -15.54 2.16 22.07
C ILE A 37 -14.27 2.91 21.68
N SER A 38 -13.12 2.24 21.80
CA SER A 38 -11.85 2.82 21.35
C SER A 38 -11.82 2.94 19.82
N GLU A 39 -11.03 3.89 19.32
CA GLU A 39 -10.81 4.07 17.87
C GLU A 39 -10.30 2.77 17.22
N SER A 40 -9.40 2.04 17.91
CA SER A 40 -8.90 0.75 17.44
C SER A 40 -10.00 -0.31 17.31
N ASN A 41 -10.87 -0.44 18.32
CA ASN A 41 -11.94 -1.43 18.32
C ASN A 41 -13.02 -1.07 17.29
N LEU A 42 -13.33 0.22 17.13
CA LEU A 42 -14.24 0.66 16.07
C LEU A 42 -13.66 0.35 14.68
N GLY A 43 -12.35 0.51 14.51
CA GLY A 43 -11.66 0.23 13.26
C GLY A 43 -11.74 -1.25 12.91
N GLU A 44 -11.46 -2.10 13.89
CA GLU A 44 -11.59 -3.56 13.75
C GLU A 44 -13.03 -3.97 13.39
N LEU A 45 -14.04 -3.44 14.09
CA LEU A 45 -15.45 -3.74 13.80
C LEU A 45 -15.87 -3.26 12.41
N ALA A 46 -15.38 -2.10 11.97
CA ALA A 46 -15.65 -1.59 10.63
C ALA A 46 -15.04 -2.50 9.54
N ILE A 47 -13.80 -2.96 9.75
CA ILE A 47 -13.13 -3.90 8.84
C ILE A 47 -13.86 -5.25 8.82
N GLN A 48 -14.22 -5.79 9.99
CA GLN A 48 -14.98 -7.05 10.09
C GLN A 48 -16.35 -6.95 9.41
N SER A 49 -17.06 -5.84 9.60
CA SER A 49 -18.36 -5.60 8.97
C SER A 49 -18.23 -5.49 7.45
N TRP A 50 -17.21 -4.77 6.97
CA TRP A 50 -16.91 -4.65 5.55
C TRP A 50 -16.55 -6.00 4.91
N LEU A 51 -15.68 -6.78 5.56
CA LEU A 51 -15.33 -8.13 5.12
C LEU A 51 -16.56 -9.03 5.05
N LYS A 52 -17.41 -9.00 6.09
CA LYS A 52 -18.65 -9.80 6.13
C LYS A 52 -19.62 -9.45 5.00
N GLN A 53 -19.74 -8.17 4.64
CA GLN A 53 -20.54 -7.72 3.49
C GLN A 53 -19.97 -8.19 2.14
N LYS A 54 -18.67 -8.46 2.09
CA LYS A 54 -17.95 -8.95 0.89
C LYS A 54 -17.73 -10.47 0.89
N GLY A 55 -18.27 -11.19 1.88
CA GLY A 55 -18.13 -12.65 2.00
C GLY A 55 -16.82 -13.14 2.63
N GLY A 56 -16.02 -12.25 3.23
CA GLY A 56 -14.81 -12.58 3.98
C GLY A 56 -15.01 -12.57 5.50
N SER A 57 -14.15 -13.27 6.25
CA SER A 57 -14.14 -13.31 7.72
C SER A 57 -12.72 -13.08 8.24
N LEU A 58 -12.58 -12.31 9.32
CA LEU A 58 -11.30 -12.07 10.01
C LEU A 58 -10.87 -13.23 10.92
N LEU A 59 -11.71 -14.27 11.09
CA LEU A 59 -11.49 -15.41 11.97
C LEU A 59 -10.85 -16.64 11.32
N GLU A 60 -10.37 -16.56 10.07
CA GLU A 60 -9.73 -17.68 9.37
C GLU A 60 -8.20 -17.56 9.21
N TYR A 61 -7.53 -16.87 10.13
CA TYR A 61 -6.07 -17.00 10.28
C TYR A 61 -5.74 -17.76 11.57
N PRO A 62 -5.50 -19.09 11.51
CA PRO A 62 -5.07 -19.82 12.70
C PRO A 62 -3.62 -19.43 13.07
N GLU A 63 -3.45 -18.80 14.23
CA GLU A 63 -2.16 -18.43 14.84
C GLU A 63 -1.29 -19.62 15.31
N SER A 64 -1.50 -20.83 14.78
CA SER A 64 -0.70 -21.99 15.18
C SER A 64 -0.60 -23.05 14.09
N SER A 65 0.47 -23.00 13.31
CA SER A 65 1.02 -24.17 12.60
C SER A 65 2.41 -23.86 12.04
N PHE A 66 3.38 -23.72 12.94
CA PHE A 66 4.78 -23.97 12.60
C PHE A 66 5.34 -25.04 13.53
N HIS A 67 4.85 -26.26 13.36
CA HIS A 67 5.55 -27.50 13.70
C HIS A 67 4.82 -28.67 13.03
N GLY A 68 5.52 -29.41 12.16
CA GLY A 68 5.14 -30.78 11.78
C GLY A 68 4.79 -31.00 10.31
N ASP A 69 5.63 -31.83 9.69
CA ASP A 69 5.55 -32.62 8.45
C ASP A 69 4.33 -32.62 7.50
N LEU A 70 4.70 -32.80 6.23
CA LEU A 70 3.91 -33.07 5.03
C LEU A 70 2.86 -34.17 5.23
N THR A 71 1.58 -33.84 5.04
CA THR A 71 0.63 -34.48 4.11
C THR A 71 -0.79 -33.99 4.46
N GLY A 72 -1.37 -33.10 3.65
CA GLY A 72 -2.75 -32.65 3.88
C GLY A 72 -3.14 -31.49 3.00
N SER A 73 -3.90 -31.80 1.95
CA SER A 73 -4.48 -30.85 1.00
C SER A 73 -5.37 -29.82 1.72
N LEU A 74 -4.97 -28.55 1.72
CA LEU A 74 -5.79 -27.38 2.07
C LEU A 74 -5.63 -26.32 0.97
N HIS A 75 -6.76 -25.83 0.46
CA HIS A 75 -6.82 -24.80 -0.57
C HIS A 75 -6.27 -23.46 -0.03
N GLY A 76 -4.99 -23.20 -0.34
CA GLY A 76 -4.51 -21.91 -0.88
C GLY A 76 -4.40 -20.72 0.07
N ALA A 77 -3.48 -20.75 1.05
CA ALA A 77 -2.81 -19.51 1.45
C ALA A 77 -1.89 -19.09 0.30
N GLU A 78 -2.33 -18.16 -0.54
CA GLU A 78 -1.48 -17.60 -1.59
C GLU A 78 -0.39 -16.76 -0.92
N LEU A 79 0.81 -17.33 -0.88
CA LEU A 79 1.98 -16.67 -0.31
C LEU A 79 2.20 -15.36 -1.08
N VAL A 80 2.02 -14.21 -0.44
CA VAL A 80 2.35 -12.90 -1.01
C VAL A 80 3.86 -12.89 -1.25
N ARG A 81 4.27 -13.09 -2.51
CA ARG A 81 5.67 -13.19 -2.90
C ARG A 81 6.12 -11.86 -3.49
N GLN A 82 7.08 -11.23 -2.83
CA GLN A 82 7.89 -10.20 -3.46
C GLN A 82 8.63 -10.80 -4.65
N ARG A 83 8.34 -10.28 -5.84
CA ARG A 83 8.98 -10.67 -7.07
C ARG A 83 10.06 -9.64 -7.41
N ALA A 84 11.31 -10.07 -7.47
CA ALA A 84 12.38 -9.26 -8.05
C ALA A 84 12.13 -9.07 -9.55
N ILE A 85 12.23 -7.83 -10.01
CA ILE A 85 12.04 -7.43 -11.39
C ILE A 85 13.04 -6.33 -11.73
N GLU A 86 13.27 -6.09 -13.03
CA GLU A 86 14.07 -4.98 -13.52
C GLU A 86 13.28 -4.30 -14.64
N VAL A 87 12.41 -3.37 -14.27
CA VAL A 87 11.62 -2.60 -15.23
C VAL A 87 12.17 -1.18 -15.28
N PRO A 88 12.97 -0.83 -16.31
CA PRO A 88 13.50 0.51 -16.45
C PRO A 88 12.40 1.47 -16.89
N PHE A 89 12.52 2.73 -16.49
CA PHE A 89 11.68 3.82 -16.95
C PHE A 89 12.51 5.11 -17.04
N ALA A 90 12.02 6.06 -17.82
CA ALA A 90 12.64 7.38 -17.98
C ALA A 90 11.63 8.45 -17.56
N CYS A 91 12.14 9.48 -16.90
CA CYS A 91 11.37 10.60 -16.38
C CYS A 91 11.79 11.90 -17.05
N LYS A 92 10.83 12.83 -17.12
CA LYS A 92 11.02 14.17 -17.65
C LYS A 92 10.22 15.15 -16.80
N LEU A 93 10.84 16.26 -16.44
CA LEU A 93 10.20 17.33 -15.68
C LEU A 93 10.68 18.67 -16.23
N THR A 94 9.77 19.57 -16.53
CA THR A 94 10.10 20.94 -16.93
C THR A 94 9.81 21.89 -15.78
N VAL A 95 10.84 22.55 -15.26
CA VAL A 95 10.73 23.60 -14.24
C VAL A 95 11.36 24.87 -14.79
N ASP A 96 10.63 25.99 -14.81
CA ASP A 96 11.13 27.28 -15.30
C ASP A 96 11.84 27.21 -16.67
N ASP A 97 11.17 26.57 -17.65
CA ASP A 97 11.68 26.31 -19.01
C ASP A 97 12.96 25.44 -19.09
N CYS A 98 13.41 24.88 -17.96
CA CYS A 98 14.52 23.94 -17.90
C CYS A 98 13.97 22.51 -17.87
N LEU A 99 14.28 21.74 -18.91
CA LEU A 99 13.97 20.32 -18.99
C LEU A 99 15.02 19.51 -18.22
N GLU A 100 14.59 18.87 -17.14
CA GLU A 100 15.36 17.87 -16.42
C GLU A 100 14.88 16.46 -16.83
N THR A 101 15.83 15.55 -17.04
CA THR A 101 15.54 14.15 -17.36
C THR A 101 16.39 13.22 -16.51
N TRP A 102 15.82 12.11 -16.06
CA TRP A 102 16.54 11.08 -15.32
C TRP A 102 15.94 9.71 -15.60
N ASP A 103 16.76 8.68 -15.40
CA ASP A 103 16.34 7.28 -15.50
C ASP A 103 16.03 6.72 -14.11
N GLY A 104 15.22 5.67 -14.09
CA GLY A 104 14.91 4.90 -12.91
C GLY A 104 14.57 3.45 -13.22
N MET A 105 14.37 2.67 -12.16
CA MET A 105 14.08 1.25 -12.24
C MET A 105 13.10 0.83 -11.15
N VAL A 106 12.16 -0.04 -11.49
CA VAL A 106 11.40 -0.81 -10.51
C VAL A 106 12.16 -2.09 -10.21
N SER A 107 12.56 -2.28 -8.95
CA SER A 107 13.42 -3.39 -8.51
C SER A 107 12.65 -4.58 -7.94
N TRP A 108 11.44 -4.35 -7.44
CA TRP A 108 10.54 -5.41 -7.01
C TRP A 108 9.09 -4.95 -7.00
N ILE A 109 8.20 -5.94 -7.07
CA ILE A 109 6.75 -5.77 -6.97
C ILE A 109 6.14 -6.91 -6.15
N VAL A 110 5.09 -6.58 -5.42
CA VAL A 110 4.27 -7.47 -4.62
C VAL A 110 2.82 -7.27 -5.04
N SER A 111 2.10 -8.36 -5.32
CA SER A 111 0.65 -8.32 -5.48
C SER A 111 -0.01 -8.72 -4.17
N HIS A 112 -0.92 -7.88 -3.68
CA HIS A 112 -1.76 -8.13 -2.52
C HIS A 112 -3.19 -8.53 -2.91
N GLY A 113 -3.39 -8.92 -4.18
CA GLY A 113 -4.68 -9.28 -4.76
C GLY A 113 -5.54 -8.07 -5.14
N SER A 114 -5.77 -7.14 -4.21
CA SER A 114 -6.57 -5.93 -4.47
C SER A 114 -5.75 -4.71 -4.90
N HIS A 115 -4.46 -4.73 -4.62
CA HIS A 115 -3.52 -3.64 -4.89
C HIS A 115 -2.11 -4.21 -5.02
N TYR A 116 -1.18 -3.35 -5.41
CA TYR A 116 0.22 -3.69 -5.60
C TYR A 116 1.09 -2.76 -4.78
N GLU A 117 2.19 -3.31 -4.27
CA GLU A 117 3.28 -2.54 -3.68
C GLU A 117 4.53 -2.77 -4.53
N PHE A 118 5.25 -1.72 -4.90
CA PHE A 118 6.49 -1.84 -5.64
C PHE A 118 7.51 -0.81 -5.18
N TYR A 119 8.78 -1.05 -5.51
CA TYR A 119 9.88 -0.17 -5.13
C TYR A 119 10.53 0.48 -6.32
N VAL A 120 10.50 1.80 -6.29
CA VAL A 120 11.08 2.69 -7.27
C VAL A 120 12.49 3.04 -6.82
N GLN A 121 13.46 2.88 -7.71
CA GLN A 121 14.81 3.43 -7.60
C GLN A 121 14.95 4.49 -8.69
N ALA A 122 15.25 5.72 -8.31
CA ALA A 122 15.43 6.81 -9.26
C ALA A 122 16.50 7.75 -8.73
N ARG A 123 17.38 8.23 -9.62
CA ARG A 123 18.56 9.01 -9.24
C ARG A 123 19.41 8.25 -8.21
N GLU A 124 19.57 8.80 -7.00
CA GLU A 124 20.38 8.24 -5.91
C GLU A 124 19.53 7.75 -4.72
N SER A 125 18.20 7.70 -4.87
CA SER A 125 17.28 7.30 -3.80
C SER A 125 16.26 6.27 -4.29
N GLY A 126 15.49 5.73 -3.35
CA GLY A 126 14.39 4.83 -3.68
C GLY A 126 13.33 4.81 -2.61
N PHE A 127 12.10 4.53 -3.02
CA PHE A 127 10.93 4.56 -2.15
C PHE A 127 9.88 3.54 -2.59
N LYS A 128 8.99 3.23 -1.66
CA LYS A 128 7.85 2.35 -1.88
C LYS A 128 6.68 3.13 -2.46
N VAL A 129 5.96 2.49 -3.36
CA VAL A 129 4.71 2.98 -3.93
C VAL A 129 3.66 1.90 -3.74
N ILE A 130 2.46 2.32 -3.32
CA ILE A 130 1.29 1.46 -3.23
C ILE A 130 0.26 1.95 -4.24
N VAL A 131 -0.26 1.05 -5.06
CA VAL A 131 -1.18 1.41 -6.15
C VAL A 131 -2.30 0.41 -6.26
N GLY A 132 -3.50 0.85 -6.60
CA GLY A 132 -4.60 -0.06 -6.89
C GLY A 132 -5.79 0.63 -7.55
N PRO A 133 -6.77 -0.15 -8.04
CA PRO A 133 -8.01 0.39 -8.57
C PRO A 133 -8.84 1.03 -7.46
N SER A 134 -9.58 2.08 -7.82
CA SER A 134 -10.60 2.74 -7.00
C SER A 134 -11.90 2.85 -7.79
N LEU A 135 -13.00 3.28 -7.15
CA LEU A 135 -14.29 3.46 -7.85
C LEU A 135 -14.24 4.52 -8.96
N SER A 136 -13.30 5.47 -8.88
CA SER A 136 -13.14 6.60 -9.79
C SER A 136 -11.95 6.47 -10.75
N GLY A 137 -11.18 5.39 -10.67
CA GLY A 137 -9.96 5.21 -11.44
C GLY A 137 -8.95 4.35 -10.69
N TRP A 138 -7.78 4.91 -10.42
CA TRP A 138 -6.74 4.29 -9.61
C TRP A 138 -6.35 5.22 -8.47
N PHE A 139 -5.67 4.69 -7.47
CA PHE A 139 -4.99 5.49 -6.46
C PHE A 139 -3.50 5.19 -6.47
N LEU A 140 -2.69 6.17 -6.08
CA LEU A 140 -1.26 6.01 -5.86
C LEU A 140 -0.89 6.64 -4.52
N ALA A 141 -0.37 5.84 -3.61
CA ALA A 141 0.12 6.28 -2.32
C ALA A 141 1.65 6.22 -2.27
N LEU A 142 2.26 7.29 -1.76
CA LEU A 142 3.69 7.37 -1.45
C LEU A 142 3.84 7.50 0.07
N PRO A 143 4.06 6.40 0.82
CA PRO A 143 4.12 6.44 2.28
C PRO A 143 5.22 7.37 2.82
N VAL A 144 6.34 7.51 2.11
CA VAL A 144 7.45 8.39 2.52
C VAL A 144 7.09 9.88 2.51
N HIS A 145 6.09 10.26 1.70
CA HIS A 145 5.56 11.62 1.63
C HIS A 145 4.24 11.79 2.40
N GLU A 146 3.71 10.71 2.98
CA GLU A 146 2.38 10.70 3.63
C GLU A 146 1.23 11.18 2.71
N VAL A 147 1.38 10.97 1.39
CA VAL A 147 0.43 11.42 0.35
C VAL A 147 -0.23 10.25 -0.37
N CYS A 148 -1.50 10.43 -0.74
CA CYS A 148 -2.24 9.58 -1.66
C CYS A 148 -2.91 10.44 -2.74
N LEU A 149 -2.78 10.03 -3.99
CA LEU A 149 -3.33 10.73 -5.15
C LEU A 149 -4.39 9.85 -5.84
N ASP A 150 -5.49 10.48 -6.26
CA ASP A 150 -6.40 9.88 -7.23
C ASP A 150 -5.81 10.01 -8.63
N LEU A 151 -5.71 8.88 -9.33
CA LEU A 151 -5.19 8.75 -10.68
C LEU A 151 -6.29 8.33 -11.66
N ALA A 152 -6.05 8.57 -12.95
CA ALA A 152 -6.83 7.98 -14.03
C ALA A 152 -6.38 6.52 -14.25
N SER A 153 -6.14 6.11 -15.50
CA SER A 153 -5.51 4.83 -15.80
C SER A 153 -3.99 4.92 -15.61
N PRO A 154 -3.28 3.84 -15.22
CA PRO A 154 -1.82 3.78 -15.27
C PRO A 154 -1.22 4.18 -16.63
N SER A 155 -1.97 4.01 -17.71
CA SER A 155 -1.57 4.41 -19.06
C SER A 155 -1.62 5.92 -19.33
N ASP A 156 -2.42 6.68 -18.57
CA ASP A 156 -2.67 8.11 -18.76
C ASP A 156 -1.63 8.95 -18.02
N LEU A 157 -0.42 8.99 -18.58
CA LEU A 157 0.70 9.67 -17.94
C LEU A 157 0.46 11.17 -17.78
N PHE A 158 -0.14 11.83 -18.77
CA PHE A 158 -0.40 13.27 -18.74
C PHE A 158 -1.31 13.65 -17.57
N TYR A 159 -2.45 12.98 -17.43
CA TYR A 159 -3.38 13.28 -16.32
C TYR A 159 -2.75 12.96 -14.96
N ASN A 160 -2.01 11.85 -14.87
CA ASN A 160 -1.39 11.44 -13.61
C ASN A 160 -0.26 12.40 -13.19
N GLU A 161 0.49 12.94 -14.15
CA GLU A 161 1.48 14.00 -13.90
C GLU A 161 0.81 15.30 -13.42
N GLU A 162 -0.32 15.71 -14.01
CA GLU A 162 -1.09 16.86 -13.51
C GLU A 162 -1.51 16.69 -12.04
N LYS A 163 -1.87 15.47 -11.62
CA LYS A 163 -2.20 15.16 -10.21
C LYS A 163 -1.01 15.30 -9.28
N VAL A 164 0.18 14.90 -9.74
CA VAL A 164 1.43 15.13 -9.01
C VAL A 164 1.68 16.63 -8.87
N PHE A 165 1.56 17.39 -9.94
CA PHE A 165 1.79 18.84 -9.93
C PHE A 165 0.79 19.61 -9.05
N ALA A 166 -0.44 19.11 -8.93
CA ALA A 166 -1.46 19.70 -8.09
C ALA A 166 -1.28 19.44 -6.59
N CYS A 167 -0.40 18.50 -6.19
CA CYS A 167 -0.16 18.15 -4.80
C CYS A 167 1.06 18.90 -4.24
N SER A 168 0.82 19.93 -3.43
CA SER A 168 1.86 20.79 -2.84
C SER A 168 2.77 20.08 -1.84
N GLU A 169 2.28 19.01 -1.21
CA GLU A 169 2.96 18.23 -0.19
C GLU A 169 3.90 17.18 -0.79
N LEU A 170 3.77 16.91 -2.09
CA LEU A 170 4.55 15.91 -2.78
C LEU A 170 5.76 16.53 -3.47
N ASN A 171 6.94 15.95 -3.24
CA ASN A 171 8.10 16.26 -4.05
C ASN A 171 7.83 15.86 -5.52
N GLN A 172 7.91 16.83 -6.44
CA GLN A 172 7.60 16.61 -7.86
C GLN A 172 8.49 15.53 -8.50
N VAL A 173 9.78 15.46 -8.15
CA VAL A 173 10.69 14.45 -8.70
C VAL A 173 10.25 13.04 -8.31
N ASP A 174 9.90 12.84 -7.03
CA ASP A 174 9.43 11.54 -6.55
C ASP A 174 8.05 11.19 -7.11
N GLY A 175 7.14 12.18 -7.20
CA GLY A 175 5.83 12.00 -7.80
C GLY A 175 5.91 11.60 -9.28
N ILE A 176 6.73 12.31 -10.08
CA ILE A 176 6.97 11.99 -11.49
C ILE A 176 7.60 10.60 -11.64
N SER A 177 8.55 10.25 -10.77
CA SER A 177 9.17 8.92 -10.75
C SER A 177 8.14 7.82 -10.46
N ALA A 178 7.21 8.05 -9.53
CA ALA A 178 6.17 7.09 -9.18
C ALA A 178 5.17 6.85 -10.33
N VAL A 179 4.68 7.90 -10.98
CA VAL A 179 3.73 7.76 -12.11
C VAL A 179 4.41 7.19 -13.36
N SER A 180 5.68 7.53 -13.60
CA SER A 180 6.47 6.95 -14.70
C SER A 180 6.73 5.46 -14.49
N ALA A 181 7.08 5.05 -13.26
CA ALA A 181 7.24 3.66 -12.89
C ALA A 181 5.94 2.86 -13.02
N LEU A 182 4.82 3.42 -12.54
CA LEU A 182 3.48 2.84 -12.71
C LEU A 182 3.15 2.60 -14.19
N ASN A 183 3.41 3.60 -15.04
CA ASN A 183 3.18 3.49 -16.48
C ASN A 183 4.04 2.39 -17.13
N ALA A 184 5.32 2.27 -16.74
CA ALA A 184 6.23 1.27 -17.26
C ALA A 184 5.83 -0.16 -16.85
N LEU A 185 5.41 -0.35 -15.60
CA LEU A 185 4.86 -1.62 -15.12
C LEU A 185 3.56 -2.00 -15.85
N TYR A 186 2.67 -1.03 -16.11
CA TYR A 186 1.46 -1.25 -16.90
C TYR A 186 1.79 -1.71 -18.33
N LYS A 187 2.70 -1.00 -19.01
CA LYS A 187 3.18 -1.37 -20.36
C LYS A 187 3.85 -2.74 -20.40
N SER A 188 4.46 -3.15 -19.29
CA SER A 188 5.11 -4.46 -19.14
C SER A 188 4.13 -5.59 -18.76
N GLY A 189 2.83 -5.28 -18.60
CA GLY A 189 1.78 -6.27 -18.34
C GLY A 189 1.68 -6.74 -16.89
N PHE A 190 2.19 -5.98 -15.92
CA PHE A 190 2.08 -6.33 -14.50
C PHE A 190 0.72 -6.02 -13.88
N PHE A 191 -0.08 -5.17 -14.53
CA PHE A 191 -1.42 -4.79 -14.10
C PHE A 191 -2.42 -5.19 -15.20
N SER A 192 -3.17 -6.27 -14.97
CA SER A 192 -4.20 -6.80 -15.87
C SER A 192 -5.58 -6.68 -15.26
#